data_AF-A0A9N8MBV6-F1
#
_entry.id   AF-A0A9N8MBV6-F1
#
_cell.length_a   1.000
_cell.length_b   1.000
_cell.length_c   1.000
_cell.angle_alpha   90.00
_cell.angle_beta   90.00
_cell.angle_gamma   90.00
#
_symmetry.space_group_name_H-M   'P 1'
#
loop_
_entity.id
_entity.type
_entity.pdbx_description
1 polymer ?
#
loop_
_entity_poly.entity_id
_entity_poly.type
_entity_poly.pdbx_seq_one_letter_code
_entity_poly.pdbx_strand_id
1 'polypeptide(L)'
;MVTPRKQLEMYLAENVIITSKPTDVLTYWASNESRFPSLAAMARDILAIPATTVPSEAAFSRGGELITKRRNRLGGDTVTAIMCLDSWFEG
;
A
#
# COMPACT_ATOMS: atom_id res chain seq x y z
N MET A 1 -16.66 13.44 -21.06
CA MET A 1 -15.98 12.95 -19.84
C MET A 1 -16.82 11.87 -19.20
N VAL A 2 -16.24 10.73 -18.84
CA VAL A 2 -16.93 9.67 -18.08
C VAL A 2 -16.91 10.07 -16.61
N THR A 3 -18.08 10.23 -15.99
CA THR A 3 -18.19 10.60 -14.57
C THR A 3 -17.79 9.43 -13.67
N PRO A 4 -17.35 9.66 -12.41
CA PRO A 4 -17.00 8.58 -11.48
C PRO A 4 -18.12 7.56 -11.28
N ARG A 5 -19.37 8.04 -11.21
CA ARG A 5 -20.56 7.19 -11.12
C ARG A 5 -20.71 6.25 -12.33
N LYS A 6 -20.47 6.76 -13.54
CA LYS A 6 -20.55 5.95 -14.76
C LYS A 6 -19.41 4.92 -14.84
N GLN A 7 -18.22 5.25 -14.34
CA GLN A 7 -17.13 4.28 -14.21
C GLN A 7 -17.52 3.11 -13.29
N LEU A 8 -18.14 3.42 -12.14
CA LEU A 8 -18.62 2.42 -11.20
C LEU A 8 -19.71 1.53 -11.83
N GLU A 9 -20.72 2.13 -12.47
CA GLU A 9 -21.79 1.38 -13.16
C GLU A 9 -21.23 0.44 -14.23
N MET A 10 -20.22 0.89 -14.99
CA MET A 10 -19.54 0.06 -15.97
C MET A 10 -18.78 -1.10 -15.33
N TYR A 11 -18.01 -0.85 -14.27
CA TYR A 11 -17.28 -1.90 -13.54
C TYR A 11 -18.22 -2.94 -12.93
N LEU A 12 -19.33 -2.51 -12.31
CA LEU A 12 -20.32 -3.43 -11.73
C LEU A 12 -21.08 -4.25 -12.77
N ALA A 13 -21.16 -3.76 -14.01
CA ALA A 13 -21.76 -4.48 -15.13
C ALA A 13 -20.77 -5.44 -15.83
N GLU A 14 -19.48 -5.40 -15.50
CA GLU A 14 -18.51 -6.34 -16.07
C GLU A 14 -18.72 -7.76 -15.53
N ASN A 15 -18.41 -8.74 -16.37
CA ASN A 15 -18.39 -10.13 -15.93
C ASN A 15 -17.27 -10.34 -14.92
N VAL A 16 -17.58 -11.08 -13.85
CA VAL A 16 -16.58 -11.47 -12.86
C VAL A 16 -15.51 -12.34 -13.53
N ILE A 17 -14.26 -11.89 -13.45
CA ILE A 17 -13.12 -12.65 -13.95
C ILE A 17 -12.84 -13.77 -12.95
N ILE A 18 -13.28 -14.99 -13.26
CA ILE A 18 -12.97 -16.18 -12.46
C ILE A 18 -11.62 -16.73 -12.96
N THR A 19 -10.53 -16.41 -12.25
CA THR A 19 -9.20 -16.95 -12.55
C THR A 19 -8.83 -18.05 -11.57
N SER A 20 -8.23 -19.14 -12.06
CA SER A 20 -7.67 -20.20 -11.20
C SER A 20 -6.35 -19.80 -10.53
N LYS A 21 -5.73 -18.72 -11.01
CA LYS A 21 -4.50 -18.15 -10.43
C LYS A 21 -4.84 -16.97 -9.53
N PRO A 22 -4.09 -16.75 -8.44
CA PRO A 22 -4.18 -15.50 -7.68
C PRO A 22 -3.81 -14.36 -8.62
N THR A 23 -4.77 -13.49 -8.91
CA THR A 23 -4.53 -12.28 -9.68
C THR A 23 -4.21 -11.17 -8.69
N ASP A 24 -3.07 -10.51 -8.85
CA ASP A 24 -2.79 -9.31 -8.08
C ASP A 24 -3.80 -8.21 -8.44
N VAL A 25 -4.63 -7.84 -7.45
CA VAL A 25 -5.69 -6.86 -7.59
C VAL A 25 -5.14 -5.47 -7.93
N LEU A 26 -3.94 -5.12 -7.45
CA LEU A 26 -3.32 -3.82 -7.77
C LEU A 26 -2.88 -3.77 -9.23
N THR A 27 -2.34 -4.88 -9.75
CA THR A 27 -2.01 -5.02 -11.19
C THR A 27 -3.27 -4.90 -12.08
N TYR A 28 -4.42 -5.43 -11.64
CA TYR A 28 -5.69 -5.24 -12.36
C TYR A 28 -6.07 -3.76 -12.46
N TRP A 29 -6.04 -3.03 -11.34
CA TRP A 29 -6.40 -1.60 -11.32
C TRP A 29 -5.41 -0.74 -12.11
N ALA A 30 -4.12 -1.06 -12.05
CA ALA A 30 -3.09 -0.41 -12.87
C ALA A 30 -3.36 -0.61 -14.38
N SER A 31 -3.70 -1.83 -14.79
CA SER A 31 -3.99 -2.14 -16.20
C SER A 31 -5.27 -1.49 -16.72
N ASN A 32 -6.23 -1.19 -15.84
CA ASN A 32 -7.53 -0.61 -16.20
C ASN A 32 -7.65 0.90 -15.91
N GLU A 33 -6.57 1.58 -15.51
CA GLU A 33 -6.58 3.00 -15.16
C GLU A 33 -7.07 3.89 -16.30
N SER A 34 -6.76 3.57 -17.56
CA SER A 34 -7.24 4.32 -18.73
C SER A 34 -8.76 4.25 -18.89
N ARG A 35 -9.39 3.14 -18.47
CA ARG A 35 -10.84 2.90 -18.56
C ARG A 35 -11.56 3.50 -17.36
N PHE A 36 -10.97 3.39 -16.17
CA PHE A 36 -11.56 3.79 -14.90
C PHE A 36 -10.61 4.67 -14.08
N PRO A 37 -10.24 5.88 -14.55
CA PRO A 37 -9.19 6.68 -13.89
C PRO A 37 -9.55 7.08 -12.46
N SER A 38 -10.82 7.38 -12.19
CA SER A 38 -11.27 7.75 -10.84
C SER A 38 -11.38 6.53 -9.93
N LEU A 39 -11.86 5.40 -10.47
CA LEU A 39 -12.03 4.16 -9.71
C LEU A 39 -10.68 3.51 -9.39
N ALA A 40 -9.75 3.51 -10.34
CA ALA A 40 -8.39 3.00 -10.15
C ALA A 40 -7.61 3.79 -9.10
N ALA A 41 -7.75 5.13 -9.09
CA ALA A 41 -7.18 5.96 -8.04
C ALA A 41 -7.71 5.58 -6.65
N MET A 42 -9.04 5.51 -6.48
CA MET A 42 -9.64 5.10 -5.19
C MET A 42 -9.25 3.67 -4.79
N ALA A 43 -9.20 2.76 -5.76
CA ALA A 43 -8.84 1.38 -5.49
C ALA A 43 -7.40 1.25 -4.99
N ARG A 44 -6.46 2.00 -5.56
CA ARG A 44 -5.07 2.04 -5.06
C ARG A 44 -5.02 2.55 -3.61
N ASP A 45 -5.73 3.63 -3.31
CA ASP A 45 -5.76 4.20 -1.96
C ASP A 45 -6.33 3.22 -0.93
N ILE A 46 -7.42 2.52 -1.27
CA ILE A 46 -8.10 1.59 -0.38
C ILE A 46 -7.31 0.28 -0.22
N LEU A 47 -6.79 -0.28 -1.32
CA LEU A 47 -6.12 -1.58 -1.32
C LEU A 47 -4.67 -1.50 -0.82
N ALA A 48 -4.05 -0.31 -0.80
CA ALA A 48 -2.74 -0.10 -0.19
C ALA A 48 -2.78 -0.14 1.35
N ILE A 49 -3.98 -0.07 1.96
CA ILE A 49 -4.13 -0.13 3.42
C ILE A 49 -3.80 -1.56 3.87
N PRO A 50 -2.80 -1.75 4.76
CA PRO A 50 -2.53 -3.07 5.30
C PRO A 50 -3.74 -3.62 6.05
N ALA A 51 -4.09 -4.87 5.78
CA ALA A 51 -5.22 -5.52 6.44
C ALA A 51 -4.97 -5.78 7.94
N THR A 52 -3.71 -5.75 8.39
CA THR A 52 -3.30 -6.07 9.76
C THR A 52 -2.29 -5.06 10.30
N THR A 53 -2.12 -5.04 11.63
CA THR A 53 -1.11 -4.22 12.31
C THR A 53 0.32 -4.77 12.18
N VAL A 54 0.51 -5.93 11.55
CA VAL A 54 1.80 -6.62 11.42
C VAL A 54 2.91 -5.72 10.85
N PRO A 55 2.69 -4.88 9.83
CA PRO A 55 3.74 -3.97 9.34
C PRO A 55 4.18 -2.94 10.38
N SER A 56 3.23 -2.43 11.18
CA SER A 56 3.53 -1.48 12.25
C SER A 56 4.30 -2.15 13.39
N GLU A 57 3.93 -3.37 13.77
CA GLU A 57 4.64 -4.16 14.79
C GLU A 57 6.06 -4.51 14.34
N ALA A 58 6.25 -4.86 13.07
CA ALA A 58 7.57 -5.09 12.48
C ALA A 58 8.43 -3.80 12.52
N ALA A 59 7.84 -2.64 12.17
CA ALA A 59 8.52 -1.36 12.27
C ALA A 59 8.94 -1.05 13.73
N PHE A 60 8.06 -1.27 14.72
CA PHE A 60 8.40 -1.05 16.13
C PHE A 60 9.47 -2.01 16.65
N SER A 61 9.42 -3.28 16.26
CA SER A 61 10.44 -4.27 16.61
C SER A 61 11.83 -3.83 16.12
N ARG A 62 11.93 -3.43 14.84
CA ARG A 62 13.17 -2.87 14.26
C ARG A 62 13.63 -1.58 14.96
N GLY A 63 12.69 -0.69 15.29
CA GLY A 63 12.98 0.50 16.09
C GLY A 63 13.58 0.16 17.46
N GLY A 64 13.06 -0.88 18.12
CA GLY A 64 13.61 -1.40 19.38
C GLY A 64 15.03 -1.94 19.25
N GLU A 65 15.37 -2.57 18.12
CA GLU A 65 16.73 -3.03 17.83
C GLU A 65 17.70 -1.87 17.50
N LEU A 66 17.20 -0.83 16.84
CA LEU A 66 17.98 0.37 16.56
C LEU A 66 18.33 1.11 17.86
N ILE A 67 17.37 1.26 18.77
CA ILE A 67 17.51 1.91 20.07
C ILE A 67 17.90 0.88 21.14
N THR A 68 19.14 0.42 21.10
CA THR A 68 19.69 -0.49 22.13
C THR A 68 20.28 0.28 23.31
N LYS A 69 20.49 -0.39 24.45
CA LYS A 69 21.17 0.17 25.63
C LYS A 69 22.54 0.81 25.32
N ARG A 70 23.22 0.36 24.25
CA ARG A 70 24.51 0.92 23.79
C ARG A 70 24.36 2.08 22.79
N ARG A 71 23.22 2.22 22.11
CA ARG A 71 22.90 3.28 21.12
C ARG A 71 21.68 4.11 21.56
N ASN A 72 21.66 4.54 22.83
CA ASN A 72 20.54 5.26 23.44
C ASN A 72 20.63 6.79 23.37
N ARG A 73 21.65 7.34 22.68
CA ARG A 73 21.84 8.79 22.51
C ARG A 73 21.37 9.31 21.15
N LEU A 74 20.64 8.51 20.38
CA LEU A 74 20.02 8.97 19.14
C LEU A 74 18.80 9.83 19.47
N GLY A 75 18.70 11.02 18.86
CA GLY A 75 17.48 11.81 18.92
C GLY A 75 16.35 11.14 18.15
N GLY A 76 15.11 11.47 18.49
CA GLY A 76 13.92 10.94 17.79
C GLY A 76 14.00 11.14 16.27
N ASP A 77 14.40 12.32 15.83
CA ASP A 77 14.56 12.64 14.40
C ASP A 77 15.58 11.74 13.70
N THR A 78 16.69 11.42 14.38
CA THR A 78 17.72 10.52 13.83
C THR A 78 17.22 9.08 13.73
N VAL A 79 16.46 8.61 14.72
CA VAL A 79 15.83 7.29 14.68
C VAL A 79 14.84 7.22 13.52
N THR A 80 13.96 8.21 13.36
CA THR A 80 13.01 8.28 12.25
C THR A 80 13.72 8.28 10.91
N ALA A 81 14.77 9.09 10.75
CA ALA A 81 15.54 9.13 9.50
C ALA A 81 16.16 7.77 9.15
N ILE A 82 16.74 7.06 10.12
CA ILE A 82 17.32 5.73 9.90
C ILE A 82 16.22 4.72 9.54
N MET A 83 15.09 4.71 10.25
CA MET A 83 13.97 3.80 9.95
C MET A 83 13.36 4.05 8.57
N CYS A 84 13.24 5.31 8.14
CA CYS A 84 12.79 5.65 6.80
C CYS A 84 13.79 5.19 5.73
N LEU A 85 15.08 5.45 5.94
CA LEU A 85 16.13 4.99 5.02
C LEU A 85 16.12 3.47 4.86
N ASP A 86 16.08 2.74 5.98
CA ASP A 86 16.01 1.27 5.99
C ASP A 86 14.79 0.77 5.21
N SER A 87 13.61 1.31 5.48
CA SER A 87 12.38 0.94 4.76
C SER A 87 12.42 1.28 3.27
N TRP A 88 13.10 2.35 2.86
CA TRP A 88 13.20 2.72 1.45
C TRP A 88 14.23 1.89 0.68
N PHE A 89 15.27 1.38 1.36
CA PHE A 89 16.24 0.46 0.74
C PHE A 89 15.70 -0.98 0.60
N GLU A 90 14.72 -1.36 1.41
CA GLU A 90 14.05 -2.67 1.34
C GLU A 90 12.89 -2.75 0.35
N GLY A 91 12.35 -1.60 -0.10
CA GLY A 91 11.21 -1.51 -1.03
C GLY A 91 11.58 -1.83 -2.47
#